data_AF-A0A967ZEA2-F1
#
_entry.id   AF-A0A967ZEA2-F1
#
_cell.length_a   1.000
_cell.length_b   1.000
_cell.length_c   1.000
_cell.angle_alpha   90.00
_cell.angle_beta   90.00
_cell.angle_gamma   90.00
#
_symmetry.space_group_name_H-M   'P 1'
#
loop_
_entity.id
_entity.type
_entity.pdbx_description
1 polymer ?
#
loop_
_entity_poly.entity_id
_entity_poly.type
_entity_poly.pdbx_seq_one_letter_code
_entity_poly.pdbx_strand_id
1 'polypeptide(L)'
;MDYAAAIRDRLPAAWRGSDFSALLSDLESYLSPEDVEGVIAAYEFSARAHEGQQRLSGEAYISHPVAVAKILASLHLDSGSIKAAL
;
A
#
# COMPACT_ATOMS: atom_id res chain seq x y z
N MET A 1 9.20 -0.36 -20.99
CA MET A 1 8.02 0.45 -20.65
C MET A 1 7.97 0.50 -19.14
N ASP A 2 8.06 1.70 -18.56
CA ASP A 2 8.07 1.90 -17.11
C ASP A 2 6.64 1.78 -16.55
N TYR A 3 6.18 0.53 -16.43
CA TYR A 3 4.85 0.23 -15.92
C TYR A 3 4.70 0.67 -14.45
N ALA A 4 5.79 0.65 -13.69
CA ALA A 4 5.86 1.13 -12.31
C ALA A 4 5.56 2.63 -12.22
N ALA A 5 6.12 3.46 -13.11
CA ALA A 5 5.78 4.88 -13.18
C ALA A 5 4.30 5.12 -13.50
N ALA A 6 3.73 4.35 -14.44
CA ALA A 6 2.31 4.48 -14.80
C ALA A 6 1.37 4.13 -13.64
N ILE A 7 1.77 3.21 -12.76
CA ILE A 7 1.04 2.83 -11.56
C ILE A 7 1.12 3.93 -10.49
N ARG A 8 2.31 4.50 -10.24
CA ARG A 8 2.45 5.63 -9.31
C ARG A 8 1.63 6.85 -9.73
N ASP A 9 1.52 7.11 -11.03
CA ASP A 9 0.74 8.23 -11.55
C ASP A 9 -0.77 8.06 -11.30
N ARG A 10 -1.25 6.82 -11.18
CA ARG A 10 -2.65 6.50 -10.83
C ARG A 10 -2.99 6.74 -9.37
N LEU A 11 -2.01 6.91 -8.48
CA LEU A 11 -2.29 7.20 -7.08
C LEU A 11 -2.91 8.59 -6.91
N PRO A 12 -4.01 8.71 -6.16
CA PRO A 12 -4.54 9.98 -5.70
C PRO A 12 -3.45 10.90 -5.14
N ALA A 13 -3.52 12.19 -5.48
CA ALA A 13 -2.54 13.19 -5.05
C ALA A 13 -2.36 13.24 -3.52
N ALA A 14 -3.43 12.93 -2.76
CA ALA A 14 -3.41 12.86 -1.30
C ALA A 14 -2.45 11.80 -0.74
N TRP A 15 -2.02 10.83 -1.56
CA TRP A 15 -1.16 9.72 -1.14
C TRP A 15 0.27 9.84 -1.67
N ARG A 16 0.55 10.85 -2.49
CA ARG A 16 1.91 11.11 -2.99
C ARG A 16 2.77 11.65 -1.84
N GLY A 17 3.85 10.94 -1.51
CA GLY A 17 4.69 11.22 -0.33
C GLY A 17 4.24 10.55 0.97
N SER A 18 3.26 9.64 0.92
CA SER A 18 2.79 8.86 2.08
C SER A 18 3.63 7.58 2.31
N ASP A 19 3.47 6.97 3.50
CA ASP A 19 4.02 5.63 3.80
C ASP A 19 3.64 4.56 2.77
N PHE A 20 2.50 4.73 2.09
CA PHE A 20 2.07 3.82 1.05
C PHE A 20 2.92 3.93 -0.23
N SER A 21 3.39 5.12 -0.58
CA SER A 21 4.30 5.29 -1.72
C SER A 21 5.66 4.61 -1.50
N ALA A 22 6.14 4.58 -0.25
CA ALA A 22 7.34 3.84 0.12
C ALA A 22 7.10 2.33 -0.01
N LEU A 23 5.98 1.83 0.54
CA LEU A 23 5.57 0.43 0.39
C LEU A 23 5.52 0.00 -1.08
N LEU A 24 4.90 0.79 -1.95
CA LEU A 24 4.84 0.45 -3.38
C LEU A 24 6.21 0.33 -4.03
N SER A 25 7.15 1.18 -3.63
CA SER A 25 8.52 1.12 -4.15
C SER A 25 9.23 -0.17 -3.72
N ASP A 26 8.99 -0.62 -2.49
CA ASP A 26 9.50 -1.91 -2.00
C ASP A 26 8.86 -3.07 -2.77
N LEU A 27 7.54 -3.05 -2.97
CA LEU A 27 6.80 -4.11 -3.66
C LEU A 27 7.19 -4.24 -5.14
N GLU A 28 7.37 -3.12 -5.84
CA GLU A 28 7.82 -3.08 -7.25
C GLU A 28 9.21 -3.71 -7.46
N SER A 29 10.01 -3.85 -6.40
CA SER A 29 11.33 -4.47 -6.49
C SER A 29 11.29 -5.99 -6.62
N TYR A 30 10.18 -6.65 -6.24
CA TYR A 30 10.11 -8.12 -6.19
C TYR A 30 8.77 -8.73 -6.65
N LEU A 31 7.69 -7.95 -6.75
CA LEU A 31 6.39 -8.43 -7.24
C LEU A 31 6.18 -8.08 -8.72
N SER A 32 5.28 -8.83 -9.36
CA SER A 32 4.84 -8.53 -10.72
C SER A 32 3.98 -7.25 -10.75
N PRO A 33 3.90 -6.53 -11.88
CA PRO A 33 3.01 -5.37 -12.00
C PRO A 33 1.53 -5.69 -11.71
N GLU A 34 1.06 -6.89 -12.08
CA GLU A 34 -0.30 -7.36 -11.80
C GLU A 34 -0.53 -7.53 -10.29
N ASP A 35 0.43 -8.11 -9.58
CA ASP A 35 0.38 -8.25 -8.12
C ASP A 35 0.36 -6.88 -7.42
N VAL A 36 1.19 -5.94 -7.88
CA VAL A 36 1.25 -4.57 -7.36
C VAL A 36 -0.09 -3.86 -7.57
N GLU A 37 -0.70 -4.00 -8.75
CA GLU A 37 -2.03 -3.42 -9.03
C GLU A 37 -3.10 -4.02 -8.10
N GLY A 38 -3.03 -5.32 -7.81
CA GLY A 38 -3.88 -5.97 -6.81
C GLY A 38 -3.69 -5.43 -5.38
N VAL A 39 -2.46 -5.10 -4.99
CA VAL A 39 -2.16 -4.47 -3.68
C VAL A 39 -2.71 -3.05 -3.61
N ILE A 40 -2.65 -2.28 -4.71
CA ILE A 40 -3.23 -0.93 -4.76
C ILE A 40 -4.74 -0.99 -4.56
N ALA A 41 -5.42 -1.92 -5.23
CA ALA A 41 -6.86 -2.10 -5.03
C ALA A 41 -7.21 -2.47 -3.57
N ALA A 42 -6.40 -3.30 -2.91
CA ALA A 42 -6.57 -3.64 -1.49
C ALA A 42 -6.35 -2.42 -0.58
N TYR A 43 -5.30 -1.63 -0.83
CA TYR A 43 -5.07 -0.39 -0.10
C TYR A 43 -6.23 0.60 -0.25
N GLU A 44 -6.73 0.81 -1.47
CA GLU A 44 -7.88 1.68 -1.71
C GLU A 44 -9.13 1.21 -0.97
N PHE A 45 -9.38 -0.10 -0.96
CA PHE A 45 -10.47 -0.70 -0.22
C PHE A 45 -10.33 -0.44 1.29
N SER A 46 -9.16 -0.71 1.86
CA SER A 46 -8.85 -0.48 3.27
C SER A 46 -8.95 0.99 3.67
N ALA A 47 -8.39 1.89 2.86
CA ALA A 47 -8.43 3.33 3.09
C ALA A 47 -9.86 3.86 3.15
N ARG A 48 -10.74 3.39 2.25
CA ARG A 48 -12.18 3.71 2.29
C ARG A 48 -12.86 3.10 3.51
N ALA A 49 -12.57 1.84 3.84
CA ALA A 49 -13.16 1.16 4.99
C ALA A 49 -12.81 1.84 6.33
N HIS A 50 -11.63 2.45 6.41
CA HIS A 50 -11.11 3.14 7.58
C HIS A 50 -11.23 4.66 7.52
N GLU A 51 -11.98 5.22 6.57
CA GLU A 51 -12.18 6.66 6.48
C GLU A 51 -12.83 7.22 7.76
N GLY A 52 -12.25 8.31 8.28
CA GLY A 52 -12.68 8.94 9.53
C GLY A 52 -12.30 8.18 10.81
N GLN A 53 -11.75 6.97 10.71
CA GLN A 53 -11.28 6.20 11.86
C GLN A 53 -9.87 6.65 12.27
N GLN A 54 -9.64 6.73 13.58
CA GLN A 54 -8.37 7.14 14.16
C GLN A 54 -7.86 6.10 15.16
N ARG A 55 -6.53 5.99 15.26
CA ARG A 55 -5.86 5.24 16.32
C ARG A 55 -5.92 6.02 17.63
N LEU A 56 -5.61 5.36 18.75
CA LEU A 56 -5.44 6.03 20.04
C LEU A 56 -4.35 7.13 20.00
N SER A 57 -3.38 7.02 19.08
CA SER A 57 -2.35 8.04 18.84
C SER A 57 -2.87 9.32 18.17
N GLY A 58 -4.09 9.30 17.61
CA GLY A 58 -4.64 10.38 16.80
C GLY A 58 -4.32 10.30 15.30
N GLU A 59 -3.52 9.32 14.87
CA GLU A 59 -3.26 9.08 13.45
C GLU A 59 -4.45 8.41 12.76
N ALA A 60 -4.60 8.62 11.45
CA ALA A 60 -5.57 7.90 10.65
C ALA A 60 -5.34 6.38 10.77
N TYR A 61 -6.41 5.60 10.95
CA TYR A 61 -6.29 4.16 11.23
C TYR A 61 -5.52 3.40 10.15
N ILE A 62 -5.69 3.79 8.88
CA ILE A 62 -5.00 3.22 7.71
C ILE A 62 -3.46 3.22 7.83
N SER A 63 -2.88 4.09 8.66
CA SER A 63 -1.43 4.08 8.95
C SER A 63 -0.94 2.73 9.51
N HIS A 64 -1.77 2.05 10.31
CA HIS A 64 -1.39 0.79 10.93
C HIS A 64 -1.34 -0.39 9.95
N PRO A 65 -2.39 -0.67 9.15
CA PRO A 65 -2.33 -1.67 8.07
C PRO A 65 -1.14 -1.47 7.13
N VAL A 66 -0.86 -0.22 6.72
CA VAL A 66 0.30 0.10 5.87
C VAL A 66 1.63 -0.24 6.56
N ALA A 67 1.76 0.06 7.86
CA ALA A 67 2.97 -0.30 8.61
C ALA A 67 3.16 -1.82 8.71
N VAL A 68 2.08 -2.59 8.89
CA VAL A 68 2.13 -4.07 8.87
C VAL A 68 2.58 -4.55 7.49
N ALA A 69 1.98 -4.04 6.41
CA ALA A 69 2.34 -4.39 5.03
C ALA A 69 3.82 -4.10 4.72
N LYS A 70 4.40 -3.01 5.23
CA LYS A 70 5.84 -2.71 5.10
C LYS A 70 6.74 -3.75 5.77
N ILE A 71 6.34 -4.28 6.93
CA ILE A 71 7.08 -5.37 7.59
C ILE A 71 7.05 -6.61 6.71
N LEU A 72 5.88 -6.98 6.18
CA LEU A 72 5.75 -8.15 5.30
C LEU A 72 6.52 -7.98 3.99
N ALA A 73 6.54 -6.77 3.43
CA ALA A 73 7.33 -6.44 2.24
C ALA A 73 8.84 -6.59 2.51
N SER A 74 9.33 -6.18 3.68
CA SER A 74 10.75 -6.39 4.05
C SER A 74 11.15 -7.87 4.11
N LEU A 75 10.19 -8.74 4.40
CA LEU A 75 10.35 -10.20 4.39
C LEU A 75 10.12 -10.81 3.00
N HIS A 76 9.84 -10.01 1.98
CA HIS A 76 9.53 -10.43 0.61
C HIS A 76 8.39 -11.44 0.54
N LEU A 77 7.34 -11.26 1.36
CA LEU A 77 6.16 -12.11 1.29
C LEU A 77 5.33 -11.84 0.03
N ASP A 78 4.54 -12.83 -0.36
CA ASP A 78 3.72 -12.82 -1.56
C ASP A 78 2.60 -11.76 -1.52
N SER A 79 2.06 -11.43 -2.70
CA SER A 79 1.01 -10.41 -2.84
C SER A 79 -0.25 -10.73 -2.02
N GLY A 80 -0.59 -12.00 -1.81
CA GLY A 80 -1.71 -12.42 -0.97
C GLY A 80 -1.52 -12.00 0.48
N SER A 81 -0.32 -12.24 1.02
CA SER A 81 0.06 -11.80 2.37
C SER A 81 0.04 -10.28 2.52
N ILE A 82 0.55 -9.53 1.53
CA ILE A 82 0.53 -8.06 1.55
C ILE A 82 -0.91 -7.53 1.52
N LYS A 83 -1.77 -8.07 0.66
CA LYS A 83 -3.19 -7.68 0.59
C LYS A 83 -3.93 -7.99 1.88
N ALA A 84 -3.62 -9.10 2.56
CA ALA A 84 -4.27 -9.45 3.82
C ALA A 84 -3.89 -8.53 4.99
N ALA A 85 -2.75 -7.84 4.90
CA ALA A 85 -2.31 -6.87 5.90
C ALA A 85 -2.95 -5.48 5.76
N LEU A 86 -3.53 -5.19 4.59
CA LEU A 86 -4.15 -3.91 4.24
C LEU A 86 -5.65 -3.96 4.52
#